data_AF-A0A0G2AG34-F1
#
_entry.id   AF-A0A0G2AG34-F1
#
_cell.length_a   1.000
_cell.length_b   1.000
_cell.length_c   1.000
_cell.angle_alpha   90.00
_cell.angle_beta   90.00
_cell.angle_gamma   90.00
#
_symmetry.space_group_name_H-M   'P 1'
#
loop_
_entity.id
_entity.type
_entity.pdbx_description
1 polymer ?
#
loop_
_entity_poly.entity_id
_entity_poly.type
_entity_poly.pdbx_seq_one_letter_code
_entity_poly.pdbx_strand_id
1 'polypeptide(L)'
;MNMAKRKTNKLKKRVKRQFNIKPVNKFDEDDFFDDCAVCQFTKKIQQEGRSPTMKEMKTAFNKAKERGTVVGGALKENGDAKDERKWMEAQGFESIGTADDFKMPKWLDCTWRRVSCGKDECKICGRIKQDRMRHIIKGEDPDSMKSAFEDAGRSLKETLEIVRRDAKKRGIDITNLKDIEESPDPEEFPLYNKVLQWREALDKTARSAGETGHPWFYTEAAADLLWYKNMFLAKIYRQLCNRWERERGEEYGKVDSQYTKYVLEECIKILKQSLVQLSELNSPQRGGLMAALTRLAELEKQILEI
;
A
#
# COMPACT_ATOMS: atom_id res chain seq x y z
N MET A 1 25.29 26.49 -41.43
CA MET A 1 25.42 25.51 -40.32
C MET A 1 25.54 26.20 -38.95
N ASN A 2 24.53 26.97 -38.47
CA ASN A 2 24.63 27.64 -37.15
C ASN A 2 23.32 28.14 -36.49
N MET A 3 22.16 27.52 -36.78
CA MET A 3 20.91 27.79 -36.02
C MET A 3 20.59 26.71 -34.98
N ALA A 4 20.89 25.43 -35.28
CA ALA A 4 20.65 24.32 -34.36
C ALA A 4 21.50 24.45 -33.08
N LYS A 5 22.82 24.67 -33.21
CA LYS A 5 23.74 24.86 -32.06
C LYS A 5 23.36 26.03 -31.15
N ARG A 6 22.79 27.12 -31.68
CA ARG A 6 22.30 28.26 -30.87
C ARG A 6 21.01 27.94 -30.11
N LYS A 7 20.09 27.16 -30.69
CA LYS A 7 18.86 26.71 -30.00
C LYS A 7 19.16 25.69 -28.89
N THR A 8 20.08 24.76 -29.13
CA THR A 8 20.48 23.76 -28.10
C THR A 8 21.23 24.39 -26.93
N ASN A 9 22.06 25.41 -27.15
CA ASN A 9 22.74 26.12 -26.07
C ASN A 9 21.80 27.04 -25.25
N LYS A 10 20.76 27.63 -25.86
CA LYS A 10 19.71 28.35 -25.12
C LYS A 10 18.86 27.41 -24.27
N LEU A 11 18.51 26.22 -24.79
CA LEU A 11 17.75 25.22 -24.04
C LEU A 11 18.58 24.58 -22.91
N LYS A 12 19.87 24.25 -23.16
CA LYS A 12 20.79 23.75 -22.13
C LYS A 12 21.09 24.80 -21.05
N LYS A 13 21.25 26.09 -21.37
CA LYS A 13 21.34 27.15 -20.33
C LYS A 13 20.05 27.32 -19.53
N ARG A 14 18.89 27.01 -20.12
CA ARG A 14 17.57 27.07 -19.47
C ARG A 14 17.33 25.86 -18.56
N VAL A 15 17.79 24.67 -18.94
CA VAL A 15 17.70 23.42 -18.14
C VAL A 15 18.79 23.32 -17.06
N LYS A 16 20.03 23.78 -17.34
CA LYS A 16 21.13 23.78 -16.35
C LYS A 16 21.00 24.87 -15.27
N ARG A 17 20.11 25.86 -15.48
CA ARG A 17 19.61 26.77 -14.45
C ARG A 17 18.45 26.18 -13.65
N GLN A 18 17.81 25.13 -14.16
CA GLN A 18 16.61 24.56 -13.59
C GLN A 18 16.92 23.41 -12.64
N PHE A 19 17.94 22.59 -12.91
CA PHE A 19 18.36 21.54 -11.98
C PHE A 19 19.87 21.28 -12.10
N ASN A 20 20.62 21.58 -11.04
CA ASN A 20 22.02 21.24 -10.91
C ASN A 20 22.15 20.31 -9.69
N ILE A 21 22.11 19.00 -9.90
CA ILE A 21 22.37 18.03 -8.82
C ILE A 21 23.41 17.01 -9.33
N LYS A 22 24.51 16.94 -8.58
CA LYS A 22 25.50 15.85 -8.59
C LYS A 22 25.16 14.87 -7.46
N PRO A 23 25.59 13.60 -7.55
CA PRO A 23 25.14 12.53 -6.66
C PRO A 23 25.81 12.61 -5.29
N VAL A 24 25.14 12.15 -4.22
CA VAL A 24 25.75 12.03 -2.88
C VAL A 24 25.48 10.66 -2.23
N ASN A 25 26.56 10.10 -1.68
CA ASN A 25 26.63 8.96 -0.75
C ASN A 25 26.80 9.52 0.68
N LYS A 26 26.15 8.89 1.66
CA LYS A 26 25.76 9.36 3.03
C LYS A 26 24.40 10.06 3.01
N PHE A 27 23.50 9.67 3.93
CA PHE A 27 22.22 10.36 4.13
C PHE A 27 22.53 11.76 4.65
N ASP A 28 22.40 12.75 3.77
CA ASP A 28 22.66 14.16 4.05
C ASP A 28 21.47 14.81 4.78
N GLU A 29 21.71 16.00 5.33
CA GLU A 29 20.80 16.84 6.16
C GLU A 29 19.44 17.22 5.52
N ASP A 30 19.12 16.68 4.33
CA ASP A 30 18.06 17.08 3.40
C ASP A 30 16.87 16.07 3.31
N ASP A 31 16.81 15.02 4.14
CA ASP A 31 15.63 14.12 4.22
C ASP A 31 14.38 14.77 4.84
N PHE A 32 14.47 16.06 5.15
CA PHE A 32 13.36 16.91 5.54
C PHE A 32 13.18 17.99 4.49
N PHE A 33 11.95 18.23 4.05
CA PHE A 33 11.61 19.40 3.24
C PHE A 33 12.01 20.66 4.03
N ASP A 34 13.16 21.25 3.69
CA ASP A 34 13.88 22.27 4.46
C ASP A 34 13.12 23.61 4.57
N ASP A 35 11.99 23.73 3.87
CA ASP A 35 11.05 24.84 3.78
C ASP A 35 9.70 24.57 4.47
N CYS A 36 9.42 23.31 4.83
CA CYS A 36 8.19 22.92 5.53
C CYS A 36 8.27 23.26 7.02
N ALA A 37 7.36 24.11 7.50
CA ALA A 37 7.34 24.57 8.89
C ALA A 37 7.13 23.43 9.90
N VAL A 38 6.49 22.33 9.50
CA VAL A 38 6.36 21.12 10.32
C VAL A 38 7.69 20.38 10.40
N CYS A 39 8.38 20.17 9.28
CA CYS A 39 9.68 19.49 9.24
C CYS A 39 10.77 20.26 10.01
N GLN A 40 10.82 21.59 9.85
CA GLN A 40 11.72 22.46 10.62
C GLN A 40 11.44 22.39 12.13
N PHE A 41 10.16 22.36 12.52
CA PHE A 41 9.77 22.24 13.92
C PHE A 41 10.15 20.87 14.50
N THR A 42 9.93 19.79 13.76
CA THR A 42 10.30 18.43 14.18
C THR A 42 11.83 18.30 14.34
N LYS A 43 12.63 18.86 13.42
CA LYS A 43 14.11 18.90 13.49
C LYS A 43 14.60 19.62 14.75
N LYS A 44 14.00 20.78 15.07
CA LYS A 44 14.32 21.56 16.28
C LYS A 44 14.03 20.76 17.57
N ILE A 45 12.84 20.16 17.65
CA ILE A 45 12.40 19.41 18.84
C ILE A 45 13.27 18.15 19.06
N GLN A 46 13.72 17.52 17.98
CA GLN A 46 14.65 16.39 18.02
C GLN A 46 16.04 16.80 18.53
N GLN A 47 16.58 17.94 18.10
CA GLN A 47 17.84 18.48 18.64
C GLN A 47 17.74 18.84 20.13
N GLU A 48 16.56 19.25 20.58
CA GLU A 48 16.25 19.55 21.99
C GLU A 48 16.02 18.29 22.84
N GLY A 49 15.99 17.08 22.24
CA GLY A 49 15.85 15.82 22.96
C GLY A 49 14.50 15.64 23.68
N ARG A 50 13.45 16.31 23.21
CA ARG A 50 12.11 16.28 23.84
C ARG A 50 11.01 16.02 22.83
N SER A 51 9.78 15.77 23.29
CA SER A 51 8.61 15.63 22.43
C SER A 51 7.84 16.95 22.29
N PRO A 52 7.16 17.20 21.14
CA PRO A 52 6.41 18.42 20.94
C PRO A 52 5.05 18.39 21.64
N THR A 53 4.59 19.54 22.12
CA THR A 53 3.22 19.67 22.64
C THR A 53 2.21 19.86 21.49
N MET A 54 0.94 19.51 21.73
CA MET A 54 -0.10 19.67 20.70
C MET A 54 -0.34 21.11 20.26
N LYS A 55 -0.08 22.09 21.14
CA LYS A 55 -0.20 23.51 20.78
C LYS A 55 0.92 23.95 19.83
N GLU A 56 2.14 23.45 20.05
CA GLU A 56 3.28 23.72 19.17
C GLU A 56 3.11 23.04 17.81
N MET A 57 2.65 21.78 17.79
CA MET A 57 2.33 21.07 16.54
C MET A 57 1.27 21.79 15.71
N LYS A 58 0.12 22.18 16.32
CA LYS A 58 -0.92 22.96 15.61
C LYS A 58 -0.37 24.25 15.00
N THR A 59 0.55 24.91 15.69
CA THR A 59 1.16 26.15 15.20
C THR A 59 2.08 25.90 14.00
N ALA A 60 2.86 24.82 14.03
CA ALA A 60 3.71 24.41 12.92
C ALA A 60 2.90 24.01 11.68
N PHE A 61 1.77 23.30 11.88
CA PHE A 61 0.85 22.95 10.80
C PHE A 61 0.16 24.17 10.17
N ASN A 62 -0.27 25.16 10.97
CA ASN A 62 -0.85 26.39 10.43
C ASN A 62 0.14 27.17 9.57
N LYS A 63 1.41 27.27 9.99
CA LYS A 63 2.48 27.90 9.19
C LYS A 63 2.83 27.13 7.92
N ALA A 64 2.77 25.80 7.95
CA ALA A 64 2.95 24.97 6.75
C ALA A 64 1.77 25.11 5.78
N LYS A 65 0.56 25.31 6.31
CA LYS A 65 -0.66 25.57 5.54
C LYS A 65 -0.63 26.92 4.82
N GLU A 66 -0.11 27.97 5.46
CA GLU A 66 0.15 29.28 4.82
C GLU A 66 1.19 29.20 3.69
N ARG A 67 2.02 28.16 3.69
CA ARG A 67 3.06 27.90 2.68
C ARG A 67 2.68 26.79 1.67
N GLY A 68 1.44 26.29 1.73
CA GLY A 68 0.89 25.40 0.70
C GLY A 68 1.25 23.92 0.81
N THR A 69 1.67 23.40 1.98
CA THR A 69 2.05 21.98 2.15
C THR A 69 0.85 21.08 2.56
N VAL A 70 0.77 19.83 2.07
CA VAL A 70 -0.42 18.91 2.12
C VAL A 70 -0.17 17.59 2.87
N VAL A 71 -1.10 17.18 3.77
CA VAL A 71 -1.35 15.80 4.30
C VAL A 71 -2.75 15.71 5.00
N GLY A 72 -3.31 14.50 5.20
CA GLY A 72 -4.72 14.08 5.42
C GLY A 72 -5.51 14.12 6.78
N GLY A 73 -6.62 13.34 6.99
CA GLY A 73 -7.91 13.75 7.67
C GLY A 73 -9.34 12.98 7.60
N ALA A 74 -10.03 12.94 8.77
CA ALA A 74 -11.04 12.05 9.47
C ALA A 74 -12.52 11.66 9.04
N LEU A 75 -13.07 10.42 9.27
CA LEU A 75 -14.48 9.93 8.94
C LEU A 75 -15.50 10.29 10.01
N LYS A 76 -16.77 10.11 9.61
CA LYS A 76 -18.01 10.71 10.09
C LYS A 76 -18.18 10.72 11.61
N GLU A 77 -18.64 11.87 12.09
CA GLU A 77 -19.32 12.05 13.36
C GLU A 77 -20.67 11.31 13.29
N ASN A 78 -20.93 10.42 14.26
CA ASN A 78 -22.26 9.89 14.65
C ASN A 78 -22.78 8.55 14.07
N GLY A 79 -21.93 7.59 13.71
CA GLY A 79 -22.35 6.20 13.48
C GLY A 79 -21.85 5.27 14.59
N ASP A 80 -22.71 4.88 15.52
CA ASP A 80 -22.32 4.08 16.69
C ASP A 80 -21.80 2.70 16.29
N ALA A 81 -20.51 2.46 16.55
CA ALA A 81 -19.82 1.18 16.37
C ALA A 81 -20.41 -0.01 17.17
N LYS A 82 -21.55 0.17 17.87
CA LYS A 82 -22.41 -0.89 18.40
C LYS A 82 -23.22 -1.59 17.30
N ASP A 83 -23.62 -0.85 16.26
CA ASP A 83 -24.45 -1.37 15.17
C ASP A 83 -23.66 -2.27 14.23
N GLU A 84 -22.37 -1.98 14.04
CA GLU A 84 -21.47 -2.84 13.26
C GLU A 84 -21.22 -4.18 13.93
N ARG A 85 -21.06 -4.20 15.26
CA ARG A 85 -20.86 -5.43 16.02
C ARG A 85 -22.11 -6.30 16.04
N LYS A 86 -23.29 -5.71 16.26
CA LYS A 86 -24.58 -6.41 16.16
C LYS A 86 -24.83 -6.97 14.76
N TRP A 87 -24.43 -6.24 13.72
CA TRP A 87 -24.52 -6.74 12.34
C TRP A 87 -23.58 -7.93 12.12
N MET A 88 -22.33 -7.89 12.61
CA MET A 88 -21.40 -9.02 12.53
C MET A 88 -21.92 -10.24 13.29
N GLU A 89 -22.38 -10.06 14.53
CA GLU A 89 -22.99 -11.13 15.34
C GLU A 89 -24.24 -11.72 14.65
N ALA A 90 -25.10 -10.89 14.06
CA ALA A 90 -26.28 -11.32 13.30
C ALA A 90 -25.96 -12.04 11.97
N GLN A 91 -24.72 -11.94 11.47
CA GLN A 91 -24.24 -12.70 10.31
C GLN A 91 -23.50 -13.98 10.71
N GLY A 92 -23.55 -14.38 11.99
CA GLY A 92 -22.93 -15.61 12.50
C GLY A 92 -21.43 -15.46 12.81
N PHE A 93 -20.91 -14.23 12.90
CA PHE A 93 -19.56 -14.01 13.42
C PHE A 93 -19.60 -14.10 14.95
N GLU A 94 -19.51 -15.32 15.48
CA GLU A 94 -19.08 -15.51 16.86
C GLU A 94 -17.61 -15.07 16.98
N SER A 95 -17.27 -14.45 18.10
CA SER A 95 -15.89 -14.07 18.41
C SER A 95 -14.98 -15.28 18.24
N ILE A 96 -14.13 -15.26 17.19
CA ILE A 96 -13.14 -16.31 16.89
C ILE A 96 -13.83 -17.68 16.71
N GLY A 97 -14.51 -17.85 15.57
CA GLY A 97 -15.03 -19.14 15.14
C GLY A 97 -13.90 -20.14 14.90
N THR A 98 -14.09 -21.37 15.37
CA THR A 98 -13.25 -22.53 15.10
C THR A 98 -13.08 -22.72 13.59
N ALA A 99 -11.82 -22.83 13.17
CA ALA A 99 -11.32 -22.59 11.83
C ALA A 99 -11.68 -23.61 10.72
N ASP A 100 -12.75 -24.39 10.90
CA ASP A 100 -13.11 -25.46 9.95
C ASP A 100 -14.31 -25.08 9.04
N ASP A 101 -15.02 -23.97 9.33
CA ASP A 101 -16.18 -23.48 8.56
C ASP A 101 -16.02 -22.06 7.97
N PHE A 102 -14.80 -21.53 7.90
CA PHE A 102 -14.57 -20.16 7.44
C PHE A 102 -14.94 -19.97 5.97
N LYS A 103 -16.10 -19.36 5.73
CA LYS A 103 -16.54 -18.90 4.41
C LYS A 103 -16.11 -17.45 4.20
N MET A 104 -15.21 -17.23 3.25
CA MET A 104 -14.75 -15.90 2.90
C MET A 104 -15.92 -14.99 2.51
N PRO A 105 -16.12 -13.84 3.18
CA PRO A 105 -17.17 -12.94 2.78
C PRO A 105 -16.80 -12.24 1.47
N LYS A 106 -17.71 -12.23 0.50
CA LYS A 106 -17.50 -11.69 -0.86
C LYS A 106 -17.01 -10.23 -0.90
N TRP A 107 -17.22 -9.44 0.15
CA TRP A 107 -16.74 -8.06 0.19
C TRP A 107 -15.23 -7.97 0.43
N LEU A 108 -14.61 -8.98 1.06
CA LEU A 108 -13.17 -8.99 1.36
C LEU A 108 -12.33 -9.10 0.08
N ASP A 109 -12.89 -9.64 -0.98
CA ASP A 109 -12.30 -9.65 -2.32
C ASP A 109 -11.95 -8.25 -2.83
N CYS A 110 -12.71 -7.23 -2.44
CA CYS A 110 -12.45 -5.85 -2.87
C CYS A 110 -11.21 -5.24 -2.21
N THR A 111 -10.61 -5.89 -1.22
CA THR A 111 -9.40 -5.39 -0.57
C THR A 111 -8.12 -5.64 -1.37
N TRP A 112 -8.15 -6.54 -2.34
CA TRP A 112 -6.96 -6.95 -3.11
C TRP A 112 -7.18 -6.99 -4.63
N ARG A 113 -8.42 -7.05 -5.12
CA ARG A 113 -8.71 -7.04 -6.56
C ARG A 113 -8.41 -5.68 -7.19
N ARG A 114 -7.85 -5.69 -8.42
CA ARG A 114 -7.67 -4.49 -9.25
C ARG A 114 -9.01 -3.85 -9.59
N VAL A 115 -9.94 -4.67 -10.07
CA VAL A 115 -11.31 -4.26 -10.39
C VAL A 115 -12.20 -4.62 -9.22
N SER A 116 -12.57 -3.59 -8.46
CA SER A 116 -13.48 -3.73 -7.33
C SER A 116 -14.93 -4.03 -7.80
N CYS A 117 -15.78 -4.52 -6.90
CA CYS A 117 -17.16 -4.89 -7.28
C CYS A 117 -18.08 -3.69 -7.56
N GLY A 118 -17.71 -2.49 -7.11
CA GLY A 118 -18.45 -1.25 -7.35
C GLY A 118 -19.82 -1.14 -6.65
N LYS A 119 -20.19 -2.10 -5.79
CA LYS A 119 -21.51 -2.14 -5.13
C LYS A 119 -21.60 -1.22 -3.92
N ASP A 120 -22.76 -0.63 -3.67
CA ASP A 120 -22.95 0.34 -2.57
C ASP A 120 -23.00 -0.36 -1.20
N GLU A 121 -23.54 -1.58 -1.16
CA GLU A 121 -23.56 -2.43 0.04
C GLU A 121 -22.19 -3.03 0.38
N CYS A 122 -21.20 -2.93 -0.51
CA CYS A 122 -19.83 -3.39 -0.24
C CYS A 122 -19.15 -2.44 0.76
N LYS A 123 -18.59 -2.99 1.83
CA LYS A 123 -17.89 -2.22 2.87
C LYS A 123 -16.66 -1.46 2.37
N ILE A 124 -16.08 -1.89 1.25
CA ILE A 124 -14.97 -1.19 0.59
C ILE A 124 -15.49 -0.21 -0.46
N CYS A 125 -16.21 -0.70 -1.48
CA CYS A 125 -16.62 0.14 -2.61
C CYS A 125 -17.64 1.21 -2.21
N GLY A 126 -18.61 0.86 -1.36
CA GLY A 126 -19.59 1.79 -0.83
C GLY A 126 -18.94 2.89 0.01
N ARG A 127 -17.93 2.54 0.82
CA ARG A 127 -17.15 3.51 1.61
C ARG A 127 -16.38 4.47 0.71
N ILE A 128 -15.65 3.96 -0.28
CA ILE A 128 -14.93 4.78 -1.27
C ILE A 128 -15.89 5.77 -1.96
N LYS A 129 -17.08 5.31 -2.39
CA LYS A 129 -18.09 6.20 -2.99
C LYS A 129 -18.57 7.28 -2.04
N GLN A 130 -18.82 6.94 -0.77
CA GLN A 130 -19.24 7.91 0.24
C GLN A 130 -18.16 8.96 0.51
N ASP A 131 -16.90 8.53 0.57
CA ASP A 131 -15.76 9.42 0.81
C ASP A 131 -15.56 10.38 -0.38
N ARG A 132 -15.61 9.87 -1.62
CA ARG A 132 -15.63 10.72 -2.83
C ARG A 132 -16.77 11.74 -2.80
N MET A 133 -18.00 11.29 -2.50
CA MET A 133 -19.16 12.18 -2.43
C MET A 133 -19.00 13.27 -1.37
N ARG A 134 -18.38 12.94 -0.23
CA ARG A 134 -18.10 13.91 0.83
C ARG A 134 -17.20 15.04 0.35
N HIS A 135 -16.15 14.72 -0.41
CA HIS A 135 -15.25 15.73 -0.99
C HIS A 135 -15.97 16.58 -2.05
N ILE A 136 -16.76 15.95 -2.92
CA ILE A 136 -17.56 16.65 -3.94
C ILE A 136 -18.52 17.67 -3.28
N ILE A 137 -19.26 17.26 -2.24
CA ILE A 137 -20.20 18.15 -1.51
C ILE A 137 -19.48 19.34 -0.88
N LYS A 138 -18.22 19.17 -0.45
CA LYS A 138 -17.39 20.23 0.11
C LYS A 138 -16.73 21.14 -0.95
N GLY A 139 -16.94 20.87 -2.24
CA GLY A 139 -16.25 21.55 -3.33
C GLY A 139 -14.76 21.19 -3.42
N GLU A 140 -14.37 20.03 -2.88
CA GLU A 140 -13.01 19.52 -2.91
C GLU A 140 -12.86 18.50 -4.06
N ASP A 141 -11.66 18.42 -4.63
CA ASP A 141 -11.31 17.39 -5.60
C ASP A 141 -11.12 16.03 -4.90
N PRO A 142 -12.00 15.04 -5.11
CA PRO A 142 -11.89 13.72 -4.49
C PRO A 142 -10.65 12.93 -4.96
N ASP A 143 -10.08 13.28 -6.11
CA ASP A 143 -8.90 12.62 -6.68
C ASP A 143 -7.58 13.31 -6.28
N SER A 144 -7.65 14.37 -5.48
CA SER A 144 -6.46 15.04 -4.96
C SER A 144 -5.77 14.22 -3.87
N MET A 145 -4.44 14.35 -3.78
CA MET A 145 -3.66 13.72 -2.70
C MET A 145 -4.14 14.17 -1.32
N LYS A 146 -4.62 15.42 -1.19
CA LYS A 146 -5.20 15.94 0.05
C LYS A 146 -6.38 15.07 0.48
N SER A 147 -7.37 14.90 -0.38
CA SER A 147 -8.56 14.08 -0.11
C SER A 147 -8.19 12.62 0.18
N ALA A 148 -7.24 12.05 -0.56
CA ALA A 148 -6.79 10.67 -0.34
C ALA A 148 -6.11 10.47 1.04
N PHE A 149 -5.19 11.36 1.43
CA PHE A 149 -4.63 11.30 2.78
C PHE A 149 -5.72 11.58 3.81
N GLU A 150 -6.67 12.46 3.47
CA GLU A 150 -7.90 12.66 4.22
C GLU A 150 -8.47 11.31 4.64
N ASP A 151 -8.95 10.57 3.67
CA ASP A 151 -9.50 9.25 3.83
C ASP A 151 -8.61 8.22 4.56
N ALA A 152 -7.29 8.33 4.44
CA ALA A 152 -6.35 7.49 5.18
C ALA A 152 -6.30 7.80 6.69
N GLY A 153 -6.01 9.05 7.09
CA GLY A 153 -5.86 9.42 8.51
C GLY A 153 -7.15 9.20 9.30
N ARG A 154 -8.26 9.39 8.61
CA ARG A 154 -9.61 9.00 8.93
C ARG A 154 -9.79 7.54 9.28
N SER A 155 -9.44 6.67 8.36
CA SER A 155 -9.55 5.23 8.57
C SER A 155 -8.66 4.76 9.72
N LEU A 156 -7.45 5.32 9.85
CA LEU A 156 -6.53 4.99 10.94
C LEU A 156 -7.05 5.41 12.32
N LYS A 157 -7.64 6.61 12.43
CA LYS A 157 -8.21 7.09 13.69
C LYS A 157 -9.35 6.19 14.18
N GLU A 158 -10.25 5.80 13.28
CA GLU A 158 -11.36 4.90 13.60
C GLU A 158 -10.88 3.53 14.05
N THR A 159 -9.93 2.95 13.30
CA THR A 159 -9.31 1.67 13.66
C THR A 159 -8.69 1.74 15.05
N LEU A 160 -7.96 2.82 15.36
CA LEU A 160 -7.36 3.02 16.68
C LEU A 160 -8.41 3.12 17.80
N GLU A 161 -9.54 3.78 17.55
CA GLU A 161 -10.66 3.85 18.51
C GLU A 161 -11.30 2.49 18.76
N ILE A 162 -11.46 1.67 17.72
CA ILE A 162 -11.96 0.29 17.83
C ILE A 162 -10.98 -0.55 18.65
N VAL A 163 -9.69 -0.51 18.31
CA VAL A 163 -8.63 -1.25 19.02
C VAL A 163 -8.60 -0.86 20.50
N ARG A 164 -8.63 0.45 20.82
CA ARG A 164 -8.70 0.94 22.21
C ARG A 164 -9.90 0.40 22.97
N ARG A 165 -11.07 0.38 22.33
CA ARG A 165 -12.30 -0.09 22.94
C ARG A 165 -12.23 -1.59 23.24
N ASP A 166 -11.73 -2.39 22.30
CA ASP A 166 -11.63 -3.83 22.48
C ASP A 166 -10.52 -4.22 23.46
N ALA A 167 -9.39 -3.51 23.44
CA ALA A 167 -8.33 -3.64 24.45
C ALA A 167 -8.87 -3.38 25.87
N LYS A 168 -9.61 -2.28 26.07
CA LYS A 168 -10.26 -1.96 27.35
C LYS A 168 -11.24 -3.05 27.79
N LYS A 169 -12.04 -3.59 26.86
CA LYS A 169 -12.98 -4.69 27.18
C LYS A 169 -12.26 -5.98 27.58
N ARG A 170 -11.09 -6.24 27.02
CA ARG A 170 -10.29 -7.43 27.27
C ARG A 170 -9.26 -7.26 28.40
N GLY A 171 -9.18 -6.07 28.99
CA GLY A 171 -8.18 -5.75 30.02
C GLY A 171 -6.73 -5.72 29.49
N ILE A 172 -6.55 -5.52 28.18
CA ILE A 172 -5.23 -5.49 27.53
C ILE A 172 -4.69 -4.06 27.57
N ASP A 173 -3.46 -3.89 28.07
CA ASP A 173 -2.73 -2.62 27.97
C ASP A 173 -2.04 -2.52 26.60
N ILE A 174 -2.50 -1.59 25.77
CA ILE A 174 -1.97 -1.32 24.42
C ILE A 174 -0.99 -0.14 24.41
N THR A 175 -0.61 0.39 25.57
CA THR A 175 0.35 1.49 25.68
C THR A 175 1.77 1.00 25.95
N ASN A 176 1.92 -0.22 26.48
CA ASN A 176 3.20 -0.88 26.64
C ASN A 176 3.40 -1.94 25.55
N LEU A 177 4.05 -1.55 24.44
CA LEU A 177 4.33 -2.44 23.31
C LEU A 177 5.71 -3.13 23.42
N LYS A 178 6.47 -2.89 24.50
CA LYS A 178 7.88 -3.32 24.61
C LYS A 178 8.07 -4.83 24.68
N ASP A 179 7.02 -5.55 25.09
CA ASP A 179 7.05 -7.00 25.30
C ASP A 179 6.36 -7.76 24.15
N ILE A 180 6.03 -7.08 23.04
CA ILE A 180 5.44 -7.71 21.85
C ILE A 180 6.59 -8.15 20.93
N GLU A 181 6.68 -9.46 20.69
CA GLU A 181 7.58 -9.99 19.67
C GLU A 181 6.99 -9.69 18.29
N GLU A 182 7.66 -8.84 17.53
CA GLU A 182 7.25 -8.50 16.16
C GLU A 182 7.68 -9.59 15.18
N SER A 183 6.91 -9.77 14.11
CA SER A 183 7.35 -10.60 12.99
C SER A 183 8.67 -10.04 12.41
N PRO A 184 9.56 -10.90 11.87
CA PRO A 184 10.79 -10.48 11.23
C PRO A 184 10.52 -9.52 10.08
N ASP A 185 11.49 -8.65 9.80
CA ASP A 185 11.42 -7.77 8.64
C ASP A 185 11.31 -8.58 7.34
N PRO A 186 10.67 -8.04 6.28
CA PRO A 186 10.48 -8.77 5.03
C PRO A 186 11.77 -9.36 4.45
N GLU A 187 12.86 -8.61 4.50
CA GLU A 187 14.19 -8.96 3.99
C GLU A 187 14.83 -10.13 4.75
N GLU A 188 14.37 -10.43 5.97
CA GLU A 188 14.83 -11.59 6.73
C GLU A 188 14.27 -12.91 6.17
N PHE A 189 13.19 -12.86 5.39
CA PHE A 189 12.61 -14.05 4.77
C PHE A 189 13.25 -14.35 3.40
N PRO A 190 13.96 -15.48 3.23
CA PRO A 190 14.61 -15.79 1.95
C PRO A 190 13.65 -15.90 0.78
N LEU A 191 12.43 -16.41 1.02
CA LEU A 191 11.42 -16.52 -0.04
C LEU A 191 10.85 -15.16 -0.45
N TYR A 192 10.65 -14.24 0.50
CA TYR A 192 10.25 -12.87 0.19
C TYR A 192 11.25 -12.22 -0.76
N ASN A 193 12.55 -12.34 -0.47
CA ASN A 193 13.61 -11.80 -1.32
C ASN A 193 13.59 -12.38 -2.76
N LYS A 194 13.29 -13.67 -2.93
CA LYS A 194 13.13 -14.26 -4.27
C LYS A 194 11.94 -13.68 -5.02
N VAL A 195 10.82 -13.42 -4.34
CA VAL A 195 9.63 -12.79 -4.93
C VAL A 195 9.88 -11.31 -5.24
N LEU A 196 10.59 -10.60 -4.36
CA LEU A 196 11.00 -9.21 -4.59
C LEU A 196 11.87 -9.09 -5.85
N GLN A 197 12.88 -9.94 -6.01
CA GLN A 197 13.73 -9.98 -7.21
C GLN A 197 12.92 -10.25 -8.48
N TRP A 198 11.97 -11.20 -8.42
CA TRP A 198 11.06 -11.48 -9.53
C TRP A 198 10.22 -10.24 -9.89
N ARG A 199 9.65 -9.57 -8.89
CA ARG A 199 8.83 -8.36 -9.06
C ARG A 199 9.65 -7.20 -9.64
N GLU A 200 10.90 -7.01 -9.19
CA GLU A 200 11.80 -5.98 -9.72
C GLU A 200 12.24 -6.24 -11.17
N ALA A 201 12.50 -7.49 -11.54
CA ALA A 201 12.79 -7.86 -12.92
C ALA A 201 11.59 -7.55 -13.84
N LEU A 202 10.38 -7.78 -13.34
CA LEU A 202 9.15 -7.46 -14.04
C LEU A 202 8.93 -5.94 -14.15
N ASP A 203 9.26 -5.17 -13.11
CA ASP A 203 9.27 -3.70 -13.14
C ASP A 203 10.17 -3.15 -14.24
N LYS A 204 11.40 -3.68 -14.37
CA LYS A 204 12.33 -3.27 -15.43
C LYS A 204 11.74 -3.53 -16.82
N THR A 205 11.13 -4.71 -17.00
CA THR A 205 10.48 -5.10 -18.27
C THR A 205 9.31 -4.18 -18.60
N ALA A 206 8.44 -3.91 -17.63
CA ALA A 206 7.28 -3.03 -17.80
C ALA A 206 7.67 -1.57 -18.03
N ARG A 207 8.67 -1.05 -17.29
CA ARG A 207 9.17 0.32 -17.46
C ARG A 207 9.71 0.53 -18.87
N SER A 208 10.50 -0.41 -19.38
CA SER A 208 10.99 -0.36 -20.76
C SER A 208 9.83 -0.28 -21.77
N ALA A 209 8.80 -1.12 -21.61
CA ALA A 209 7.63 -1.08 -22.50
C ALA A 209 6.89 0.26 -22.43
N GLY A 210 6.67 0.81 -21.24
CA GLY A 210 6.02 2.11 -21.03
C GLY A 210 6.83 3.27 -21.62
N GLU A 211 8.14 3.30 -21.43
CA GLU A 211 9.05 4.32 -21.99
C GLU A 211 9.06 4.29 -23.52
N THR A 212 8.95 3.10 -24.12
CA THR A 212 8.86 2.94 -25.59
C THR A 212 7.44 3.07 -26.14
N GLY A 213 6.42 3.26 -25.28
CA GLY A 213 5.01 3.33 -25.69
C GLY A 213 4.49 2.04 -26.33
N HIS A 214 5.00 0.87 -25.93
CA HIS A 214 4.64 -0.39 -26.57
C HIS A 214 3.17 -0.77 -26.28
N PRO A 215 2.36 -1.16 -27.29
CA PRO A 215 0.90 -1.35 -27.13
C PRO A 215 0.48 -2.31 -26.01
N TRP A 216 1.23 -3.39 -25.78
CA TRP A 216 0.90 -4.37 -24.74
C TRP A 216 0.78 -3.73 -23.35
N PHE A 217 1.54 -2.67 -23.07
CA PHE A 217 1.55 -1.98 -21.77
C PHE A 217 0.19 -1.38 -21.40
N TYR A 218 -0.65 -1.09 -22.39
CA TYR A 218 -1.97 -0.47 -22.22
C TYR A 218 -3.13 -1.48 -22.26
N THR A 219 -2.85 -2.77 -22.14
CA THR A 219 -3.85 -3.84 -22.15
C THR A 219 -4.35 -4.18 -20.74
N GLU A 220 -5.52 -4.79 -20.63
CA GLU A 220 -6.02 -5.31 -19.35
C GLU A 220 -5.08 -6.36 -18.73
N ALA A 221 -4.48 -7.21 -19.56
CA ALA A 221 -3.48 -8.19 -19.11
C ALA A 221 -2.27 -7.51 -18.46
N ALA A 222 -1.81 -6.38 -19.01
CA ALA A 222 -0.75 -5.58 -18.39
C ALA A 222 -1.21 -4.91 -17.09
N ALA A 223 -2.42 -4.35 -17.06
CA ALA A 223 -2.97 -3.76 -15.85
C ALA A 223 -3.07 -4.79 -14.71
N ASP A 224 -3.54 -6.01 -15.00
CA ASP A 224 -3.54 -7.12 -14.06
C ASP A 224 -2.12 -7.48 -13.62
N LEU A 225 -1.19 -7.65 -14.56
CA LEU A 225 0.20 -7.98 -14.24
C LEU A 225 0.85 -6.96 -13.29
N LEU A 226 0.66 -5.66 -13.57
CA LEU A 226 1.25 -4.57 -12.81
C LEU A 226 0.62 -4.40 -11.42
N TRP A 227 -0.67 -4.70 -11.29
CA TRP A 227 -1.36 -4.68 -10.00
C TRP A 227 -0.98 -5.90 -9.16
N TYR A 228 -1.19 -7.10 -9.70
CA TYR A 228 -1.09 -8.32 -8.91
C TYR A 228 0.35 -8.69 -8.57
N LYS A 229 1.38 -8.19 -9.26
CA LYS A 229 2.78 -8.41 -8.83
C LYS A 229 3.06 -7.78 -7.46
N ASN A 230 2.46 -6.63 -7.16
CA ASN A 230 2.65 -5.93 -5.90
C ASN A 230 1.78 -6.57 -4.81
N MET A 231 0.54 -6.95 -5.15
CA MET A 231 -0.32 -7.70 -4.24
C MET A 231 0.30 -9.04 -3.86
N PHE A 232 0.88 -9.75 -4.81
CA PHE A 232 1.58 -11.01 -4.59
C PHE A 232 2.73 -10.84 -3.60
N LEU A 233 3.61 -9.86 -3.80
CA LEU A 233 4.71 -9.57 -2.86
C LEU A 233 4.20 -9.27 -1.44
N ALA A 234 3.19 -8.40 -1.31
CA ALA A 234 2.61 -8.04 -0.03
C ALA A 234 1.97 -9.24 0.69
N LYS A 235 1.26 -10.10 -0.05
CA LYS A 235 0.61 -11.29 0.50
C LYS A 235 1.59 -12.40 0.84
N ILE A 236 2.70 -12.52 0.11
CA ILE A 236 3.78 -13.45 0.47
C ILE A 236 4.38 -13.09 1.82
N TYR A 237 4.69 -11.81 2.04
CA TYR A 237 5.17 -11.38 3.36
C TYR A 237 4.17 -11.75 4.46
N ARG A 238 2.89 -11.41 4.27
CA ARG A 238 1.88 -11.74 5.28
C ARG A 238 1.75 -13.25 5.53
N GLN A 239 1.85 -14.08 4.49
CA GLN A 239 1.80 -15.54 4.64
C GLN A 239 3.01 -16.08 5.41
N LEU A 240 4.19 -15.48 5.23
CA LEU A 240 5.40 -15.81 5.97
C LEU A 240 5.27 -15.40 7.44
N CYS A 241 4.74 -14.21 7.73
CA CYS A 241 4.39 -13.81 9.10
C CYS A 241 3.39 -14.80 9.72
N ASN A 242 2.30 -15.14 9.01
CA ASN A 242 1.31 -16.10 9.51
C ASN A 242 1.92 -17.47 9.81
N ARG A 243 2.90 -17.92 9.03
CA ARG A 243 3.64 -19.16 9.35
C ARG A 243 4.49 -19.00 10.61
N TRP A 244 5.25 -17.92 10.72
CA TRP A 244 6.09 -17.61 11.87
C TRP A 244 5.27 -17.47 13.17
N GLU A 245 4.10 -16.83 13.11
CA GLU A 245 3.13 -16.68 14.20
C GLU A 245 2.54 -18.05 14.61
N ARG A 246 2.16 -18.89 13.62
CA ARG A 246 1.63 -20.25 13.86
C ARG A 246 2.66 -21.19 14.50
N GLU A 247 3.92 -21.13 14.06
CA GLU A 247 5.02 -21.94 14.62
C GLU A 247 5.27 -21.59 16.11
N ARG A 248 4.85 -20.41 16.56
CA ARG A 248 4.86 -19.96 17.97
C ARG A 248 3.55 -20.21 18.73
N GLY A 249 2.52 -20.78 18.09
CA GLY A 249 1.25 -21.12 18.72
C GLY A 249 0.20 -20.01 18.73
N GLU A 250 0.30 -18.98 17.89
CA GLU A 250 -0.73 -17.94 17.80
C GLU A 250 -1.96 -18.39 17.00
N GLU A 251 -3.15 -18.32 17.61
CA GLU A 251 -4.41 -18.74 16.98
C GLU A 251 -4.86 -17.84 15.82
N TYR A 252 -4.58 -16.52 15.90
CA TYR A 252 -4.98 -15.54 14.88
C TYR A 252 -4.36 -15.86 13.51
N GLY A 253 -3.16 -16.43 13.50
CA GLY A 253 -2.45 -16.82 12.28
C GLY A 253 -3.19 -17.86 11.42
N LYS A 254 -4.08 -18.70 11.99
CA LYS A 254 -4.78 -19.75 11.21
C LYS A 254 -5.79 -19.17 10.22
N VAL A 255 -6.67 -18.27 10.66
CA VAL A 255 -7.71 -17.67 9.79
C VAL A 255 -7.08 -16.77 8.74
N ASP A 256 -6.13 -15.92 9.14
CA ASP A 256 -5.45 -15.03 8.20
C ASP A 256 -4.55 -15.80 7.22
N SER A 257 -3.96 -16.93 7.64
CA SER A 257 -3.24 -17.84 6.73
C SER A 257 -4.17 -18.43 5.67
N GLN A 258 -5.36 -18.89 6.04
CA GLN A 258 -6.34 -19.43 5.07
C GLN A 258 -6.74 -18.36 4.06
N TYR A 259 -7.03 -17.14 4.53
CA TYR A 259 -7.35 -16.02 3.66
C TYR A 259 -6.20 -15.66 2.72
N THR A 260 -5.01 -15.49 3.27
CA THR A 260 -3.84 -15.06 2.50
C THR A 260 -3.45 -16.11 1.47
N LYS A 261 -3.55 -17.41 1.80
CA LYS A 261 -3.38 -18.51 0.84
C LYS A 261 -4.36 -18.42 -0.33
N TYR A 262 -5.64 -18.22 -0.07
CA TYR A 262 -6.65 -18.03 -1.12
C TYR A 262 -6.29 -16.86 -2.06
N VAL A 263 -5.89 -15.71 -1.50
CA VAL A 263 -5.50 -14.54 -2.29
C VAL A 263 -4.26 -14.83 -3.13
N LEU A 264 -3.28 -15.55 -2.58
CA LEU A 264 -2.06 -15.93 -3.30
C LEU A 264 -2.37 -16.86 -4.47
N GLU A 265 -3.22 -17.87 -4.29
CA GLU A 265 -3.66 -18.78 -5.36
C GLU A 265 -4.33 -18.01 -6.51
N GLU A 266 -5.24 -17.09 -6.20
CA GLU A 266 -5.88 -16.25 -7.21
C GLU A 266 -4.89 -15.29 -7.89
N CYS A 267 -3.95 -14.69 -7.14
CA CYS A 267 -2.89 -13.86 -7.71
C CYS A 267 -2.02 -14.66 -8.67
N ILE A 268 -1.58 -15.87 -8.30
CA ILE A 268 -0.75 -16.74 -9.16
C ILE A 268 -1.48 -17.06 -10.45
N LYS A 269 -2.77 -17.42 -10.36
CA LYS A 269 -3.60 -17.71 -11.53
C LYS A 269 -3.69 -16.52 -12.48
N ILE A 270 -4.01 -15.33 -11.96
CA ILE A 270 -4.12 -14.12 -12.77
C ILE A 270 -2.76 -13.76 -13.38
N LEU A 271 -1.69 -13.76 -12.58
CA LEU A 271 -0.34 -13.43 -13.03
C LEU A 271 0.14 -14.36 -14.15
N LYS A 272 -0.09 -15.68 -14.02
CA LYS A 272 0.23 -16.65 -15.07
C LYS A 272 -0.56 -16.37 -16.35
N GLN A 273 -1.87 -16.14 -16.23
CA GLN A 273 -2.72 -15.83 -17.38
C GLN A 273 -2.24 -14.55 -18.09
N SER A 274 -1.99 -13.48 -17.34
CA SER A 274 -1.45 -12.23 -17.88
C SER A 274 -0.10 -12.44 -18.56
N LEU A 275 0.83 -13.16 -17.93
CA LEU A 275 2.16 -13.41 -18.48
C LEU A 275 2.11 -14.25 -19.76
N VAL A 276 1.27 -15.28 -19.81
CA VAL A 276 1.05 -16.09 -21.02
C VAL A 276 0.54 -15.19 -22.15
N GLN A 277 -0.57 -14.48 -21.94
CA GLN A 277 -1.16 -13.60 -22.95
C GLN A 277 -0.17 -12.54 -23.46
N LEU A 278 0.57 -11.90 -22.55
CA LEU A 278 1.53 -10.86 -22.92
C LEU A 278 2.77 -11.43 -23.62
N SER A 279 3.19 -12.65 -23.26
CA SER A 279 4.33 -13.30 -23.91
C SER A 279 4.04 -13.77 -25.33
N GLU A 280 2.77 -14.01 -25.66
CA GLU A 280 2.34 -14.37 -27.02
C GLU A 280 2.45 -13.18 -27.99
N LEU A 281 2.39 -11.94 -27.47
CA LEU A 281 2.52 -10.74 -28.27
C LEU A 281 3.95 -10.59 -28.82
N ASN A 282 4.04 -10.20 -30.09
CA ASN A 282 5.32 -9.87 -30.70
C ASN A 282 5.83 -8.54 -30.13
N SER A 283 6.74 -8.61 -29.16
CA SER A 283 7.33 -7.46 -28.49
C SER A 283 8.81 -7.68 -28.16
N PRO A 284 9.63 -6.61 -28.12
CA PRO A 284 11.01 -6.70 -27.64
C PRO A 284 11.12 -7.24 -26.20
N GLN A 285 10.07 -7.05 -25.39
CA GLN A 285 10.02 -7.47 -23.98
C GLN A 285 9.59 -8.94 -23.81
N ARG A 286 9.26 -9.66 -24.89
CA ARG A 286 8.81 -11.05 -24.84
C ARG A 286 9.73 -11.96 -24.02
N GLY A 287 11.05 -11.83 -24.20
CA GLY A 287 12.03 -12.62 -23.45
C GLY A 287 11.94 -12.39 -21.94
N GLY A 288 11.78 -11.14 -21.51
CA GLY A 288 11.61 -10.79 -20.09
C GLY A 288 10.29 -11.31 -19.51
N LEU A 289 9.20 -11.25 -20.29
CA LEU A 289 7.89 -11.78 -19.89
C LEU A 289 7.91 -13.32 -19.75
N MET A 290 8.54 -14.03 -20.68
CA MET A 290 8.71 -15.50 -20.59
C MET A 290 9.57 -15.90 -19.39
N ALA A 291 10.69 -15.20 -19.15
CA ALA A 291 11.53 -15.45 -17.98
C ALA A 291 10.77 -15.23 -16.67
N ALA A 292 9.94 -14.19 -16.60
CA ALA A 292 9.09 -13.93 -15.44
C ALA A 292 8.03 -15.03 -15.23
N LEU A 293 7.45 -15.59 -16.30
CA LEU A 293 6.51 -16.71 -16.22
C LEU A 293 7.18 -17.97 -15.67
N THR A 294 8.35 -18.34 -16.20
CA THR A 294 9.11 -19.50 -15.71
C THR A 294 9.43 -19.34 -14.24
N ARG A 295 9.94 -18.17 -13.84
CA ARG A 295 10.29 -17.91 -12.44
C ARG A 295 9.08 -17.91 -11.51
N LEU A 296 7.92 -17.42 -11.97
CA LEU A 296 6.67 -17.49 -11.20
C LEU A 296 6.25 -18.95 -10.93
N ALA A 297 6.40 -19.85 -11.92
CA ALA A 297 6.09 -21.27 -11.74
C ALA A 297 7.03 -21.97 -10.74
N GLU A 298 8.30 -21.54 -10.65
CA GLU A 298 9.23 -22.02 -9.63
C GLU A 298 8.88 -21.50 -8.22
N LEU A 299 8.44 -20.24 -8.14
CA LEU A 299 8.03 -19.61 -6.88
C LEU A 299 6.74 -20.22 -6.35
N GLU A 300 5.75 -20.46 -7.21
CA GLU A 300 4.46 -21.08 -6.85
C GLU A 300 4.65 -22.36 -6.04
N LYS A 301 5.58 -23.25 -6.45
CA LYS A 301 5.85 -24.50 -5.72
C LYS A 301 6.25 -24.24 -4.26
N GLN A 302 7.19 -23.32 -4.06
CA GLN A 302 7.66 -22.93 -2.72
C GLN A 302 6.57 -22.23 -1.90
N ILE A 303 5.65 -21.52 -2.55
CA ILE A 303 4.62 -20.71 -1.90
C ILE A 303 3.43 -21.56 -1.44
N LEU A 304 3.01 -22.53 -2.25
CA LEU A 304 1.90 -23.41 -1.90
C LEU A 304 2.25 -24.42 -0.78
N GLU A 305 3.54 -24.54 -0.45
CA GLU A 305 4.09 -25.34 0.65
C GLU A 305 4.08 -24.62 2.02
N ILE A 306 3.70 -23.33 2.08
CA ILE A 306 3.63 -22.49 3.31
C ILE A 306 2.24 -22.56 3.96
#